data_AF-A0A063YL11-F1
#
_entry.id   AF-A0A063YL11-F1
#
_cell.length_a   1.000
_cell.length_b   1.000
_cell.length_c   1.000
_cell.angle_alpha   90.00
_cell.angle_beta   90.00
_cell.angle_gamma   90.00
#
_symmetry.space_group_name_H-M   'P 1'
#
loop_
_entity.id
_entity.type
_entity.pdbx_description
1 polymer ?
#
loop_
_entity_poly.entity_id
_entity_poly.type
_entity_poly.pdbx_seq_one_letter_code
_entity_poly.pdbx_strand_id
1 'polypeptide(L)'
;MNVKVKGVYRNDYLNIISVLVKKLDLPHLIDHPVPVDPQCQTRVSDAVQAILYNLFDGRQALVHLERWAQEIDLEKLIRPGLHPSWLNDDALARHLDRLYEADIHKVISTCLIHIYHKEGLSLRAFHADTTDKTVYRAYESASLEALQITHGYNRHQHWQKQIGFGLVGNEDGIPFYGDVHDGNLSDKTWNPEVLSRVHEQLKQAHLDDEWIYVADSAAMTKDTLAQTKAANAFLIT
;
A
#
# COMPACT_ATOMS: atom_id res chain seq x y z
N MET A 1 -32.32 27.42 -22.68
CA MET A 1 -31.09 26.68 -22.29
C MET A 1 -31.52 25.26 -21.95
N ASN A 2 -31.24 24.28 -22.83
CA ASN A 2 -31.66 22.88 -22.62
C ASN A 2 -30.61 22.16 -21.79
N VAL A 3 -30.95 21.79 -20.55
CA VAL A 3 -30.10 20.94 -19.71
C VAL A 3 -30.37 19.48 -20.08
N LYS A 4 -29.34 18.75 -20.54
CA LYS A 4 -29.39 17.29 -20.74
C LYS A 4 -28.71 16.61 -19.56
N VAL A 5 -29.45 15.79 -18.83
CA VAL A 5 -28.89 14.92 -17.78
C VAL A 5 -28.12 13.79 -18.48
N LYS A 6 -26.80 13.71 -18.24
CA LYS A 6 -25.93 12.66 -18.81
C LYS A 6 -25.90 11.39 -17.98
N GLY A 7 -26.12 11.49 -16.66
CA GLY A 7 -26.13 10.38 -15.73
C GLY A 7 -26.66 10.82 -14.36
N VAL A 8 -27.11 9.84 -13.57
CA VAL A 8 -27.53 10.04 -12.18
C VAL A 8 -26.79 9.01 -11.34
N TYR A 9 -25.97 9.50 -10.41
CA TYR A 9 -25.13 8.68 -9.56
C TYR A 9 -25.45 8.95 -8.10
N ARG A 10 -25.17 7.97 -7.24
CA ARG A 10 -25.28 8.16 -5.80
C ARG A 10 -24.21 9.16 -5.34
N ASN A 11 -24.62 10.11 -4.52
CA ASN A 11 -23.70 11.02 -3.85
C ASN A 11 -23.41 10.48 -2.45
N ASP A 12 -22.20 9.97 -2.24
CA ASP A 12 -21.75 9.35 -1.01
C ASP A 12 -20.41 9.94 -0.53
N TYR A 13 -19.81 9.29 0.47
CA TYR A 13 -18.52 9.66 1.06
C TYR A 13 -17.34 9.54 0.08
N LEU A 14 -17.46 8.88 -1.08
CA LEU A 14 -16.40 8.81 -2.07
C LEU A 14 -16.02 10.19 -2.60
N ASN A 15 -16.94 11.16 -2.57
CA ASN A 15 -16.63 12.55 -2.91
C ASN A 15 -15.62 13.17 -1.92
N ILE A 16 -15.73 12.85 -0.63
CA ILE A 16 -14.80 13.33 0.40
C ILE A 16 -13.43 12.68 0.17
N ILE A 17 -13.41 11.35 -0.05
CA ILE A 17 -12.18 10.61 -0.30
C ILE A 17 -11.49 11.12 -1.57
N SER A 18 -12.24 11.33 -2.66
CA SER A 18 -11.73 11.90 -3.91
C SER A 18 -11.10 13.28 -3.71
N VAL A 19 -11.75 14.14 -2.94
CA VAL A 19 -11.20 15.47 -2.62
C VAL A 19 -9.91 15.33 -1.80
N LEU A 20 -9.84 14.40 -0.84
CA LEU A 20 -8.62 14.15 -0.07
C LEU A 20 -7.47 13.63 -0.93
N VAL A 21 -7.73 12.62 -1.78
CA VAL A 21 -6.75 12.08 -2.72
C VAL A 21 -6.17 13.17 -3.63
N LYS A 22 -7.03 14.04 -4.17
CA LYS A 22 -6.62 15.19 -5.00
C LYS A 22 -5.88 16.24 -4.19
N LYS A 23 -6.34 16.55 -2.97
CA LYS A 23 -5.65 17.49 -2.07
C LYS A 23 -4.26 17.02 -1.71
N LEU A 24 -4.05 15.71 -1.52
CA LEU A 24 -2.76 15.09 -1.21
C LEU A 24 -1.89 14.88 -2.46
N ASP A 25 -2.36 15.23 -3.66
CA ASP A 25 -1.66 15.08 -4.94
C ASP A 25 -1.17 13.64 -5.22
N LEU A 26 -1.83 12.63 -4.63
CA LEU A 26 -1.45 11.23 -4.78
C LEU A 26 -1.43 10.76 -6.24
N PRO A 27 -2.36 11.18 -7.13
CA PRO A 27 -2.33 10.74 -8.52
C PRO A 27 -1.02 11.06 -9.23
N HIS A 28 -0.48 12.27 -9.02
CA HIS A 28 0.79 12.68 -9.60
C HIS A 28 1.97 11.90 -9.00
N LEU A 29 1.98 11.70 -7.68
CA LEU A 29 3.02 10.93 -6.98
C LEU A 29 3.06 9.46 -7.40
N ILE A 30 1.90 8.88 -7.75
CA ILE A 30 1.79 7.51 -8.24
C ILE A 30 2.21 7.42 -9.72
N ASP A 31 1.75 8.35 -10.56
CA ASP A 31 2.03 8.28 -12.00
C ASP A 31 3.49 8.62 -12.33
N HIS A 32 4.17 9.42 -11.50
CA HIS A 32 5.56 9.84 -11.75
C HIS A 32 6.58 8.68 -11.80
N PRO A 33 6.65 7.77 -10.81
CA PRO A 33 7.61 6.66 -10.83
C PRO A 33 7.21 5.52 -11.79
N VAL A 34 5.96 5.45 -12.25
CA VAL A 34 5.48 4.33 -13.07
C VAL A 34 5.47 4.70 -14.56
N PRO A 35 6.27 4.05 -15.42
CA PRO A 35 6.37 4.38 -16.84
C PRO A 35 5.03 4.28 -17.55
N VAL A 36 4.69 5.23 -18.42
CA VAL A 36 3.45 5.21 -19.22
C VAL A 36 3.44 4.04 -20.20
N ASP A 37 2.32 3.34 -20.28
CA ASP A 37 2.07 2.29 -21.27
C ASP A 37 1.09 2.79 -22.35
N PRO A 38 1.50 2.91 -23.62
CA PRO A 38 0.64 3.31 -24.73
C PRO A 38 -0.57 2.38 -24.98
N GLN A 39 -0.52 1.13 -24.51
CA GLN A 39 -1.62 0.18 -24.61
C GLN A 39 -2.71 0.39 -23.54
N CYS A 40 -2.42 1.21 -22.52
CA CYS A 40 -3.35 1.54 -21.46
C CYS A 40 -4.08 2.86 -21.76
N GLN A 41 -5.41 2.81 -21.79
CA GLN A 41 -6.25 4.03 -21.87
C GLN A 41 -6.35 4.78 -20.52
N THR A 42 -5.95 4.10 -19.46
CA THR A 42 -5.94 4.56 -18.08
C THR A 42 -4.52 4.83 -17.59
N ARG A 43 -4.40 5.77 -16.67
CA ARG A 43 -3.19 5.98 -15.87
C ARG A 43 -3.16 4.97 -14.73
N VAL A 44 -1.99 4.80 -14.12
CA VAL A 44 -1.84 3.90 -12.96
C VAL A 44 -2.62 4.48 -11.79
N SER A 45 -2.55 5.79 -11.59
CA SER A 45 -3.36 6.49 -10.59
C SER A 45 -4.87 6.35 -10.80
N ASP A 46 -5.35 6.19 -12.04
CA ASP A 46 -6.78 5.94 -12.31
C ASP A 46 -7.18 4.57 -11.75
N ALA A 47 -6.36 3.54 -12.02
CA ALA A 47 -6.59 2.18 -11.54
C ALA A 47 -6.50 2.10 -10.01
N VAL A 48 -5.47 2.70 -9.41
CA VAL A 48 -5.31 2.73 -7.95
C VAL A 48 -6.48 3.43 -7.28
N GLN A 49 -6.91 4.59 -7.79
CA GLN A 49 -8.09 5.29 -7.26
C GLN A 49 -9.37 4.46 -7.39
N ALA A 50 -9.57 3.79 -8.53
CA ALA A 50 -10.73 2.92 -8.71
C ALA A 50 -10.74 1.75 -7.71
N ILE A 51 -9.59 1.11 -7.47
CA ILE A 51 -9.45 0.04 -6.47
C ILE A 51 -9.73 0.59 -5.06
N LEU A 52 -9.17 1.74 -4.70
CA LEU A 52 -9.39 2.37 -3.40
C LEU A 52 -10.87 2.71 -3.18
N TYR A 53 -11.52 3.35 -4.16
CA TYR A 53 -12.93 3.73 -4.04
C TYR A 53 -13.84 2.51 -3.98
N ASN A 54 -13.53 1.46 -4.75
CA ASN A 54 -14.24 0.18 -4.65
C ASN A 54 -14.10 -0.45 -3.25
N LEU A 55 -12.91 -0.38 -2.65
CA LEU A 55 -12.64 -0.89 -1.30
C LEU A 55 -13.48 -0.16 -0.23
N PHE A 56 -13.72 1.13 -0.42
CA PHE A 56 -14.54 1.93 0.49
C PHE A 56 -16.03 1.74 0.28
N ASP A 57 -16.49 1.59 -0.97
CA ASP A 57 -17.92 1.49 -1.30
C ASP A 57 -18.53 0.10 -0.99
N GLY A 58 -17.95 -0.96 -1.55
CA GLY A 58 -18.59 -2.28 -1.53
C GLY A 58 -17.68 -3.48 -1.72
N ARG A 59 -16.36 -3.27 -1.87
CA ARG A 59 -15.31 -4.31 -1.94
C ARG A 59 -15.63 -5.41 -2.96
N GLN A 60 -16.04 -5.02 -4.15
CA GLN A 60 -16.28 -5.99 -5.21
C GLN A 60 -14.96 -6.63 -5.62
N ALA A 61 -15.01 -7.89 -6.07
CA ALA A 61 -13.82 -8.53 -6.62
C ALA A 61 -13.28 -7.71 -7.80
N LEU A 62 -11.95 -7.64 -7.97
CA LEU A 62 -11.33 -6.81 -9.02
C LEU A 62 -11.79 -7.18 -10.44
N VAL A 63 -12.16 -8.45 -10.67
CA VAL A 63 -12.77 -8.91 -11.93
C VAL A 63 -14.14 -8.30 -12.23
N HIS A 64 -14.75 -7.62 -11.26
CA HIS A 64 -16.03 -6.94 -11.40
C HIS A 64 -15.89 -5.41 -11.29
N LEU A 65 -14.66 -4.88 -11.30
CA LEU A 65 -14.43 -3.45 -11.12
C LEU A 65 -15.04 -2.62 -12.26
N GLU A 66 -14.95 -3.08 -13.52
CA GLU A 66 -15.62 -2.41 -14.64
C GLU A 66 -17.14 -2.28 -14.40
N ARG A 67 -17.77 -3.34 -13.92
CA ARG A 67 -19.22 -3.33 -13.64
C ARG A 67 -19.54 -2.34 -12.52
N TRP A 68 -18.78 -2.36 -11.43
CA TRP A 68 -18.92 -1.40 -10.33
C TRP A 68 -18.72 0.05 -10.81
N ALA A 69 -17.73 0.26 -11.68
CA ALA A 69 -17.41 1.56 -12.24
C ALA A 69 -18.56 2.18 -13.09
N GLN A 70 -19.50 1.37 -13.60
CA GLN A 70 -20.71 1.88 -14.28
C GLN A 70 -21.69 2.55 -13.31
N GLU A 71 -21.62 2.23 -12.02
CA GLU A 71 -22.56 2.69 -10.99
C GLU A 71 -22.10 3.98 -10.29
N ILE A 72 -20.89 4.46 -10.63
CA ILE A 72 -20.20 5.57 -9.94
C ILE A 72 -19.79 6.67 -10.94
N ASP A 73 -19.80 7.93 -10.48
CA ASP A 73 -19.39 9.09 -11.27
C ASP A 73 -17.85 9.19 -11.38
N LEU A 74 -17.25 8.33 -12.19
CA LEU A 74 -15.78 8.30 -12.40
C LEU A 74 -15.23 9.64 -12.90
N GLU A 75 -15.97 10.33 -13.76
CA GLU A 75 -15.55 11.60 -14.34
C GLU A 75 -15.33 12.66 -13.25
N LYS A 76 -16.24 12.69 -12.26
CA LYS A 76 -16.13 13.57 -11.11
C LYS A 76 -15.10 13.08 -10.10
N LEU A 77 -15.12 11.79 -9.77
CA LEU A 77 -14.31 11.25 -8.66
C LEU A 77 -12.83 11.09 -9.02
N ILE A 78 -12.51 10.66 -10.24
CA ILE A 78 -11.13 10.40 -10.66
C ILE A 78 -10.67 11.50 -11.60
N ARG A 79 -11.13 11.47 -12.86
CA ARG A 79 -10.81 12.50 -13.86
C ARG A 79 -11.83 12.55 -15.00
N PRO A 80 -12.00 13.72 -15.66
CA PRO A 80 -12.87 13.86 -16.82
C PRO A 80 -12.55 12.86 -17.94
N GLY A 81 -13.59 12.34 -18.59
CA GLY A 81 -13.48 11.41 -19.71
C GLY A 81 -13.00 10.00 -19.37
N LEU A 82 -12.90 9.63 -18.09
CA LEU A 82 -12.61 8.25 -17.69
C LEU A 82 -13.83 7.36 -17.94
N HIS A 83 -13.67 6.34 -18.78
CA HIS A 83 -14.73 5.41 -19.11
C HIS A 83 -14.62 4.10 -18.31
N PRO A 84 -15.72 3.56 -17.76
CA PRO A 84 -15.69 2.32 -16.97
C PRO A 84 -15.06 1.12 -17.70
N SER A 85 -15.27 1.00 -19.01
CA SER A 85 -14.73 -0.12 -19.80
C SER A 85 -13.20 -0.14 -19.93
N TRP A 86 -12.53 0.90 -19.46
CA TRP A 86 -11.06 0.94 -19.38
C TRP A 86 -10.53 0.42 -18.04
N LEU A 87 -11.41 0.00 -17.12
CA LEU A 87 -11.11 -0.58 -15.81
C LEU A 87 -11.53 -2.06 -15.74
N ASN A 88 -11.41 -2.77 -16.86
CA ASN A 88 -11.57 -4.23 -16.90
C ASN A 88 -10.39 -4.95 -16.22
N ASP A 89 -10.56 -6.24 -15.96
CA ASP A 89 -9.58 -7.08 -15.28
C ASP A 89 -8.22 -7.11 -15.98
N ASP A 90 -8.17 -7.21 -17.31
CA ASP A 90 -6.92 -7.16 -18.08
C ASP A 90 -6.18 -5.83 -17.91
N ALA A 91 -6.91 -4.71 -17.86
CA ALA A 91 -6.32 -3.39 -17.64
C ALA A 91 -5.78 -3.26 -16.22
N LEU A 92 -6.53 -3.75 -15.22
CA LEU A 92 -6.09 -3.73 -13.82
C LEU A 92 -4.87 -4.61 -13.60
N ALA A 93 -4.86 -5.83 -14.16
CA ALA A 93 -3.72 -6.73 -14.07
C ALA A 93 -2.44 -6.05 -14.61
N ARG A 94 -2.51 -5.44 -15.80
CA ARG A 94 -1.39 -4.67 -16.36
C ARG A 94 -0.91 -3.54 -15.47
N HIS A 95 -1.81 -2.82 -14.80
CA HIS A 95 -1.41 -1.75 -13.87
C HIS A 95 -0.78 -2.30 -12.59
N LEU A 96 -1.26 -3.44 -12.07
CA LEU A 96 -0.67 -4.10 -10.92
C LEU A 96 0.74 -4.63 -11.24
N ASP A 97 0.93 -5.24 -12.41
CA ASP A 97 2.25 -5.66 -12.89
C ASP A 97 3.19 -4.46 -13.02
N ARG A 98 2.71 -3.35 -13.61
CA ARG A 98 3.52 -2.12 -13.75
C ARG A 98 3.90 -1.50 -12.41
N LEU A 99 3.01 -1.56 -11.41
CA LEU A 99 3.32 -1.13 -10.05
C LEU A 99 4.39 -2.00 -9.40
N TYR A 100 4.35 -3.32 -9.63
CA TYR A 100 5.38 -4.25 -9.18
C TYR A 100 6.73 -3.94 -9.83
N GLU A 101 6.77 -3.82 -11.16
CA GLU A 101 7.99 -3.50 -11.92
C GLU A 101 8.59 -2.12 -11.56
N ALA A 102 7.75 -1.17 -11.14
CA ALA A 102 8.18 0.16 -10.69
C ALA A 102 8.68 0.20 -9.23
N ASP A 103 8.76 -0.95 -8.56
CA ASP A 103 8.97 -1.09 -7.12
C ASP A 103 7.87 -0.38 -6.32
N ILE A 104 6.84 -1.15 -5.97
CA ILE A 104 5.69 -0.67 -5.19
C ILE A 104 6.11 -0.01 -3.86
N HIS A 105 7.20 -0.44 -3.23
CA HIS A 105 7.68 0.16 -1.98
C HIS A 105 8.15 1.60 -2.22
N LYS A 106 8.82 1.86 -3.33
CA LYS A 106 9.23 3.21 -3.72
C LYS A 106 8.03 4.11 -4.01
N VAL A 107 7.00 3.59 -4.67
CA VAL A 107 5.76 4.33 -4.96
C VAL A 107 5.04 4.70 -3.66
N ILE A 108 4.88 3.73 -2.74
CA ILE A 108 4.22 3.96 -1.44
C ILE A 108 5.04 4.91 -0.57
N SER A 109 6.36 4.69 -0.45
CA SER A 109 7.28 5.56 0.29
C SER A 109 7.16 7.01 -0.16
N THR A 110 7.18 7.26 -1.47
CA THR A 110 7.03 8.60 -2.06
C THR A 110 5.72 9.26 -1.63
N CYS A 111 4.61 8.50 -1.65
CA CYS A 111 3.31 8.98 -1.20
C CYS A 111 3.30 9.30 0.31
N LEU A 112 3.82 8.40 1.14
CA LEU A 112 3.80 8.54 2.60
C LEU A 112 4.69 9.69 3.05
N ILE A 113 5.91 9.83 2.53
CA ILE A 113 6.79 10.97 2.81
C ILE A 113 6.09 12.29 2.46
N HIS A 114 5.43 12.36 1.29
CA HIS A 114 4.68 13.55 0.90
C HIS A 114 3.57 13.89 1.91
N ILE A 115 2.79 12.90 2.32
CA ILE A 115 1.71 13.07 3.31
C ILE A 115 2.28 13.60 4.63
N TYR A 116 3.36 13.00 5.13
CA TYR A 116 3.99 13.41 6.38
C TYR A 116 4.46 14.87 6.34
N HIS A 117 5.14 15.29 5.28
CA HIS A 117 5.56 16.68 5.13
C HIS A 117 4.38 17.65 4.99
N LYS A 118 3.37 17.26 4.21
CA LYS A 118 2.23 18.13 3.92
C LYS A 118 1.35 18.38 5.14
N GLU A 119 1.13 17.35 5.95
CA GLU A 119 0.31 17.40 7.15
C GLU A 119 1.13 17.76 8.41
N GLY A 120 2.46 17.87 8.30
CA GLY A 120 3.34 18.23 9.42
C GLY A 120 3.38 17.15 10.50
N LEU A 121 3.34 15.87 10.11
CA LEU A 121 3.29 14.74 11.02
C LEU A 121 4.66 14.49 11.68
N SER A 122 4.62 14.03 12.93
CA SER A 122 5.81 13.65 13.69
C SER A 122 6.52 12.45 13.06
N LEU A 123 7.84 12.57 12.85
CA LEU A 123 8.73 11.50 12.38
C LEU A 123 9.62 11.00 13.54
N ARG A 124 9.05 10.88 14.75
CA ARG A 124 9.84 10.61 15.96
C ARG A 124 9.78 9.17 16.42
N ALA A 125 8.59 8.57 16.51
CA ALA A 125 8.41 7.22 17.01
C ALA A 125 7.57 6.39 16.04
N PHE A 126 8.03 5.17 15.77
CA PHE A 126 7.42 4.26 14.82
C PHE A 126 7.18 2.89 15.46
N HIS A 127 5.93 2.45 15.42
CA HIS A 127 5.45 1.17 15.90
C HIS A 127 5.39 0.18 14.75
N ALA A 128 6.16 -0.89 14.86
CA ALA A 128 6.22 -1.98 13.91
C ALA A 128 5.47 -3.21 14.46
N ASP A 129 4.56 -3.73 13.65
CA ASP A 129 3.83 -4.96 13.96
C ASP A 129 3.65 -5.81 12.70
N THR A 130 3.53 -7.12 12.89
CA THR A 130 3.27 -8.06 11.81
C THR A 130 1.93 -8.74 12.03
N THR A 131 1.27 -9.07 10.92
CA THR A 131 0.06 -9.88 10.94
C THR A 131 0.07 -10.83 9.76
N ASP A 132 -0.76 -11.85 9.82
CA ASP A 132 -0.86 -12.85 8.78
C ASP A 132 -2.29 -12.97 8.26
N LYS A 133 -2.41 -13.31 6.97
CA LYS A 133 -3.66 -13.73 6.37
C LYS A 133 -3.58 -15.19 6.00
N THR A 134 -4.39 -15.99 6.67
CA THR A 134 -4.53 -17.41 6.37
C THR A 134 -5.32 -17.64 5.08
N VAL A 135 -4.85 -18.60 4.26
CA VAL A 135 -5.43 -18.93 2.96
C VAL A 135 -5.58 -20.44 2.75
N TYR A 136 -6.51 -20.80 1.86
CA TYR A 136 -6.84 -22.19 1.54
C TYR A 136 -6.57 -22.44 0.05
N ARG A 137 -5.62 -23.32 -0.27
CA ARG A 137 -5.38 -23.98 -1.58
C ARG A 137 -3.98 -24.58 -1.61
N ALA A 138 -3.66 -25.25 -2.72
CA ALA A 138 -2.38 -25.91 -2.94
C ALA A 138 -1.20 -24.92 -3.10
N TYR A 139 -1.32 -23.82 -3.85
CA TYR A 139 -0.22 -22.85 -4.07
C TYR A 139 1.15 -23.50 -4.44
N GLU A 140 1.15 -24.58 -5.24
CA GLU A 140 2.34 -25.39 -5.54
C GLU A 140 3.16 -24.88 -6.75
N SER A 141 2.63 -23.90 -7.49
CA SER A 141 3.16 -23.48 -8.79
C SER A 141 3.79 -22.09 -8.78
N ALA A 142 4.10 -21.53 -7.62
CA ALA A 142 4.74 -20.21 -7.53
C ALA A 142 6.24 -20.30 -7.89
N SER A 143 6.74 -19.30 -8.60
CA SER A 143 8.19 -19.09 -8.77
C SER A 143 8.85 -18.86 -7.41
N LEU A 144 10.12 -19.23 -7.25
CA LEU A 144 10.91 -18.91 -6.05
C LEU A 144 11.15 -17.41 -5.87
N GLU A 145 11.03 -16.63 -6.95
CA GLU A 145 11.16 -15.17 -6.94
C GLU A 145 9.85 -14.46 -6.56
N ALA A 146 8.74 -15.21 -6.49
CA ALA A 146 7.45 -14.68 -6.08
C ALA A 146 7.23 -14.84 -4.57
N LEU A 147 6.20 -14.18 -4.05
CA LEU A 147 5.73 -14.35 -2.67
C LEU A 147 5.44 -15.83 -2.36
N GLN A 148 6.11 -16.38 -1.34
CA GLN A 148 5.92 -17.75 -0.92
C GLN A 148 4.73 -17.87 0.04
N ILE A 149 3.60 -18.30 -0.51
CA ILE A 149 2.41 -18.66 0.27
C ILE A 149 2.63 -20.04 0.89
N THR A 150 3.13 -20.06 2.12
CA THR A 150 3.57 -21.27 2.82
C THR A 150 3.08 -21.31 4.26
N HIS A 151 3.34 -22.42 4.95
CA HIS A 151 3.05 -22.58 6.37
C HIS A 151 4.03 -21.76 7.20
N GLY A 152 3.53 -21.06 8.21
CA GLY A 152 4.35 -20.36 9.18
C GLY A 152 3.77 -20.46 10.58
N TYR A 153 4.37 -19.71 11.50
CA TYR A 153 3.91 -19.67 12.88
C TYR A 153 2.68 -18.79 12.99
N ASN A 154 1.50 -19.41 13.07
CA ASN A 154 0.23 -18.75 13.35
C ASN A 154 -0.23 -19.10 14.76
N ARG A 155 -0.57 -18.10 15.59
CA ARG A 155 -1.03 -18.33 16.97
C ARG A 155 -2.37 -19.07 17.06
N HIS A 156 -3.12 -19.13 15.96
CA HIS A 156 -4.47 -19.69 15.91
C HIS A 156 -4.60 -20.95 15.04
N GLN A 157 -3.79 -21.11 13.97
CA GLN A 157 -4.01 -22.18 12.95
C GLN A 157 -2.70 -22.72 12.34
N HIS A 158 -2.06 -23.66 13.02
CA HIS A 158 -0.71 -24.18 12.66
C HIS A 158 -0.59 -24.98 11.35
N TRP A 159 -1.71 -25.31 10.69
CA TRP A 159 -1.71 -26.20 9.52
C TRP A 159 -2.12 -25.50 8.21
N GLN A 160 -2.37 -24.20 8.24
CA GLN A 160 -2.77 -23.45 7.06
C GLN A 160 -1.62 -22.64 6.50
N LYS A 161 -1.67 -22.41 5.19
CA LYS A 161 -0.73 -21.52 4.51
C LYS A 161 -1.15 -20.07 4.79
N GLN A 162 -0.17 -19.18 4.80
CA GLN A 162 -0.40 -17.79 5.11
C GLN A 162 0.43 -16.84 4.24
N ILE A 163 0.01 -15.59 4.23
CA ILE A 163 0.73 -14.44 3.69
C ILE A 163 1.02 -13.52 4.87
N GLY A 164 2.26 -13.09 5.01
CA GLY A 164 2.65 -12.13 6.05
C GLY A 164 2.51 -10.68 5.58
N PHE A 165 2.13 -9.81 6.51
CA PHE A 165 2.00 -8.39 6.31
C PHE A 165 2.74 -7.67 7.44
N GLY A 166 3.61 -6.75 7.06
CA GLY A 166 4.26 -5.83 7.97
C GLY A 166 3.66 -4.43 7.87
N LEU A 167 3.45 -3.77 9.00
CA LEU A 167 3.07 -2.37 9.02
C LEU A 167 3.89 -1.62 10.07
N VAL A 168 4.38 -0.45 9.67
CA VAL A 168 5.05 0.50 10.56
C VAL A 168 4.26 1.79 10.53
N GLY A 169 3.74 2.23 11.67
CA GLY A 169 3.00 3.48 11.81
C GLY A 169 3.60 4.39 12.87
N ASN A 170 3.31 5.69 12.83
CA ASN A 170 3.75 6.61 13.87
C ASN A 170 2.93 6.49 15.17
N GLU A 171 3.21 7.36 16.14
CA GLU A 171 2.48 7.47 17.42
C GLU A 171 0.96 7.68 17.29
N ASP A 172 0.48 8.24 16.18
CA ASP A 172 -0.94 8.47 15.89
C ASP A 172 -1.60 7.30 15.12
N GLY A 173 -0.83 6.25 14.83
CA GLY A 173 -1.28 5.11 14.02
C GLY A 173 -1.33 5.39 12.52
N ILE A 174 -0.66 6.44 12.04
CA ILE A 174 -0.58 6.77 10.62
C ILE A 174 0.53 5.93 9.98
N PRO A 175 0.25 5.13 8.94
CA PRO A 175 1.27 4.31 8.28
C PRO A 175 2.44 5.13 7.74
N PHE A 176 3.66 4.64 7.94
CA PHE A 176 4.88 5.17 7.36
C PHE A 176 5.57 4.15 6.44
N TYR A 177 5.48 2.86 6.75
CA TYR A 177 5.97 1.80 5.88
C TYR A 177 5.04 0.58 5.97
N GLY A 178 4.99 -0.21 4.90
CA GLY A 178 4.29 -1.49 4.91
C GLY A 178 4.80 -2.42 3.82
N ASP A 179 4.69 -3.72 4.09
CA ASP A 179 5.10 -4.75 3.14
C ASP A 179 4.26 -6.03 3.21
N VAL A 180 4.48 -6.87 2.22
CA VAL A 180 3.95 -8.23 2.13
C VAL A 180 5.14 -9.15 2.01
N HIS A 181 5.16 -10.21 2.79
CA HIS A 181 6.30 -11.12 2.87
C HIS A 181 5.84 -12.57 3.02
N ASP A 182 6.80 -13.48 2.82
CA ASP A 182 6.57 -14.91 2.84
C ASP A 182 5.88 -15.36 4.14
N GLY A 183 5.01 -16.36 4.01
CA GLY A 183 4.19 -16.84 5.12
C GLY A 183 5.00 -17.41 6.29
N ASN A 184 6.25 -17.78 6.08
CA ASN A 184 7.15 -18.32 7.11
C ASN A 184 8.22 -17.34 7.59
N LEU A 185 8.21 -16.09 7.14
CA LEU A 185 9.15 -15.08 7.62
C LEU A 185 8.86 -14.80 9.10
N SER A 186 9.89 -14.93 9.94
CA SER A 186 9.78 -14.66 11.37
C SER A 186 10.01 -13.18 11.66
N ASP A 187 9.29 -12.64 12.64
CA ASP A 187 9.50 -11.28 13.18
C ASP A 187 10.95 -11.00 13.56
N LYS A 188 11.70 -12.03 13.99
CA LYS A 188 13.13 -11.90 14.33
C LYS A 188 14.02 -11.54 13.14
N THR A 189 13.61 -11.96 11.94
CA THR A 189 14.29 -11.66 10.67
C THR A 189 13.68 -10.42 10.00
N TRP A 190 12.36 -10.24 10.13
CA TRP A 190 11.65 -9.11 9.54
C TRP A 190 12.03 -7.76 10.20
N ASN A 191 12.10 -7.69 11.52
CA ASN A 191 12.43 -6.45 12.25
C ASN A 191 13.74 -5.76 11.79
N PRO A 192 14.90 -6.46 11.72
CA PRO A 192 16.13 -5.81 11.28
C PRO A 192 16.06 -5.33 9.82
N GLU A 193 15.36 -6.04 8.94
CA GLU A 193 15.18 -5.63 7.53
C GLU A 193 14.29 -4.38 7.43
N VAL A 194 13.15 -4.37 8.12
CA VAL A 194 12.22 -3.25 8.12
C VAL A 194 12.82 -2.02 8.79
N LEU A 195 13.59 -2.17 9.87
CA LEU A 195 14.30 -1.05 10.48
C LEU A 195 15.23 -0.39 9.46
N SER A 196 15.99 -1.17 8.69
CA SER A 196 16.86 -0.64 7.62
C SER A 196 16.07 0.13 6.56
N ARG A 197 14.93 -0.43 6.10
CA ARG A 197 14.08 0.21 5.07
C ARG A 197 13.42 1.48 5.58
N VAL A 198 12.89 1.47 6.80
CA VAL A 198 12.32 2.65 7.46
C VAL A 198 13.40 3.72 7.61
N HIS A 199 14.62 3.37 8.00
CA HIS A 199 15.73 4.31 8.10
C HIS A 199 16.08 4.95 6.74
N GLU A 200 16.11 4.17 5.65
CA GLU A 200 16.30 4.72 4.30
C GLU A 200 15.17 5.67 3.90
N GLN A 201 13.93 5.33 4.25
CA GLN A 201 12.77 6.18 4.00
C GLN A 201 12.82 7.48 4.82
N LEU A 202 13.28 7.43 6.09
CA LEU A 202 13.48 8.62 6.92
C LEU A 202 14.57 9.53 6.37
N LYS A 203 15.65 8.97 5.82
CA LYS A 203 16.66 9.75 5.09
C LYS A 203 16.09 10.48 3.88
N GLN A 204 15.21 9.81 3.12
CA GLN A 204 14.50 10.43 1.99
C GLN A 204 13.56 11.55 2.45
N ALA A 205 13.00 11.44 3.66
CA ALA A 205 12.20 12.47 4.31
C ALA A 205 13.04 13.59 4.98
N HIS A 206 14.36 13.60 4.79
CA HIS A 206 15.29 14.57 5.40
C HIS A 206 15.19 14.61 6.94
N LEU A 207 14.95 13.48 7.58
CA LEU A 207 15.11 13.35 9.02
C LEU A 207 16.58 13.01 9.33
N ASP A 208 17.28 13.97 9.93
CA ASP A 208 18.67 13.82 10.36
C ASP A 208 18.82 13.51 11.87
N ASP A 209 17.70 13.52 12.60
CA ASP A 209 17.64 13.35 14.06
C ASP A 209 17.48 11.89 14.50
N GLU A 210 17.73 11.64 15.79
CA GLU A 210 17.42 10.36 16.43
C GLU A 210 15.91 10.08 16.41
N TRP A 211 15.55 8.81 16.21
CA TRP A 211 14.17 8.33 16.14
C TRP A 211 14.00 7.03 16.92
N ILE A 212 12.75 6.66 17.20
CA ILE A 212 12.40 5.53 18.06
C ILE A 212 11.72 4.44 17.24
N TYR A 213 12.27 3.23 17.27
CA TYR A 213 11.65 2.02 16.74
C TYR A 213 11.04 1.23 17.90
N VAL A 214 9.72 1.04 17.85
CA VAL A 214 8.95 0.31 18.85
C VAL A 214 8.44 -0.98 18.19
N ALA A 215 8.74 -2.13 18.78
CA ALA A 215 8.28 -3.43 18.31
C ALA A 215 8.11 -4.37 19.50
N ASP A 216 7.58 -5.57 19.30
CA ASP A 216 7.46 -6.53 20.40
C ASP A 216 8.82 -7.17 20.77
N SER A 217 8.80 -8.05 21.77
CA SER A 217 10.00 -8.75 22.25
C SER A 217 10.74 -9.58 21.19
N ALA A 218 10.10 -9.94 20.08
CA ALA A 218 10.76 -10.67 18.99
C ALA A 218 11.78 -9.80 18.25
N ALA A 219 11.67 -8.46 18.35
CA ALA A 219 12.65 -7.53 17.82
C ALA A 219 13.98 -7.55 18.60
N MET A 220 14.03 -8.11 19.81
CA MET A 220 15.23 -8.13 20.66
C MET A 220 16.26 -9.18 20.19
N THR A 221 16.84 -8.96 19.01
CA THR A 221 17.88 -9.79 18.39
C THR A 221 19.18 -8.98 18.26
N LYS A 222 20.31 -9.70 18.10
CA LYS A 222 21.61 -9.04 17.85
C LYS A 222 21.59 -8.19 16.58
N ASP A 223 20.90 -8.68 15.55
CA ASP A 223 20.84 -8.02 14.25
C ASP A 223 19.98 -6.75 14.31
N THR A 224 18.83 -6.78 14.98
CA THR A 224 18.01 -5.57 15.20
C THR A 224 18.79 -4.52 15.99
N LEU A 225 19.51 -4.92 17.06
CA LEU A 225 20.33 -4.00 17.84
C LEU A 225 21.47 -3.38 17.02
N ALA A 226 22.10 -4.17 16.14
CA ALA A 226 23.12 -3.67 15.22
C ALA A 226 22.54 -2.66 14.22
N GLN A 227 21.38 -2.95 13.64
CA GLN A 227 20.70 -2.05 12.70
C GLN A 227 20.19 -0.78 13.39
N THR A 228 19.64 -0.90 14.60
CA THR A 228 19.24 0.24 15.45
C THR A 228 20.41 1.20 15.65
N LYS A 229 21.58 0.66 16.02
CA LYS A 229 22.79 1.46 16.20
C LYS A 229 23.27 2.11 14.90
N ALA A 230 23.23 1.37 13.78
CA ALA A 230 23.61 1.89 12.47
C ALA A 230 22.68 3.02 11.99
N ALA A 231 21.40 2.94 12.35
CA ALA A 231 20.36 3.91 11.99
C ALA A 231 20.27 5.13 12.93
N ASN A 232 21.15 5.22 13.94
CA ASN A 232 21.08 6.21 15.02
C ASN A 232 19.69 6.27 15.68
N ALA A 233 19.09 5.10 15.89
CA ALA A 233 17.75 4.95 16.45
C ALA A 233 17.79 4.46 17.90
N PHE A 234 16.67 4.60 18.60
CA PHE A 234 16.41 3.95 19.89
C PHE A 234 15.43 2.78 19.68
N LEU A 235 15.71 1.64 20.30
CA LEU A 235 14.81 0.47 20.29
C LEU A 235 14.03 0.40 21.60
N ILE A 236 12.71 0.26 21.52
CA ILE A 236 11.82 -0.05 22.64
C ILE A 236 11.08 -1.36 22.32
N THR A 237 11.10 -2.30 23.27
CA THR A 237 10.40 -3.59 23.20
C THR A 237 9.56 -3.87 24.43
#